data_AF-A0A2S4UL23-F1
#
_entry.id   AF-A0A2S4UL23-F1
#
_cell.length_a   1.000
_cell.length_b   1.000
_cell.length_c   1.000
_cell.angle_alpha   90.00
_cell.angle_beta   90.00
_cell.angle_gamma   90.00
#
_symmetry.space_group_name_H-M   'P 1'
#
loop_
_entity.id
_entity.type
_entity.pdbx_description
1 polymer ?
#
loop_
_entity_poly.entity_id
_entity_poly.type
_entity_poly.pdbx_seq_one_letter_code
_entity_poly.pdbx_strand_id
1 'polypeptide(L)'
;MMNAVADDEFESVLWIARECYVYRLPPRSVRTSSAGYKAAEWGDMEAFLWKGRLRILEREDADTGELFANCPYTLDGKSVEPVLDSSRYYVVRVEDASTGQRAFLGMGFPERSDSFDFNVALQDWTKRQKNTQKREEVDEGPSPHIPSGPKRDFSLKEGQTISISFGGGTSNRSSSSSLKKSSGSTASDSLVPPLLPPPPPPPRK
;
A
#
# COMPACT_ATOMS: atom_id res chain seq x y z
N MET A 1 29.60 -27.73 -11.44
CA MET A 1 29.34 -26.39 -10.86
C MET A 1 27.94 -26.00 -11.28
N MET A 2 27.02 -25.90 -10.32
CA MET A 2 25.67 -25.42 -10.58
C MET A 2 25.77 -23.93 -10.94
N ASN A 3 25.35 -23.56 -12.15
CA ASN A 3 25.06 -22.16 -12.45
C ASN A 3 23.81 -21.82 -11.64
N ALA A 4 24.01 -21.04 -10.57
CA ALA A 4 22.92 -20.36 -9.90
C ALA A 4 22.19 -19.54 -10.97
N VAL A 5 20.89 -19.78 -11.07
CA VAL A 5 19.98 -19.00 -11.89
C VAL A 5 20.20 -17.54 -11.48
N ALA A 6 20.64 -16.71 -12.42
CA ALA A 6 20.66 -15.27 -12.19
C ALA A 6 19.22 -14.88 -11.86
N ASP A 7 19.00 -14.45 -10.61
CA ASP A 7 17.76 -13.81 -10.20
C ASP A 7 17.58 -12.60 -11.12
N ASP A 8 16.74 -12.80 -12.11
CA ASP A 8 16.40 -11.88 -13.18
C ASP A 8 16.08 -10.50 -12.56
N GLU A 9 16.98 -9.54 -12.78
CA GLU A 9 16.94 -8.17 -12.27
C GLU A 9 15.82 -7.39 -12.98
N PHE A 10 14.58 -7.76 -12.71
CA PHE A 10 13.43 -7.10 -13.32
C PHE A 10 13.21 -5.72 -12.69
N GLU A 11 13.12 -4.69 -13.54
CA GLU A 11 12.57 -3.37 -13.19
C GLU A 11 11.06 -3.49 -12.98
N SER A 12 10.60 -3.29 -11.75
CA SER A 12 9.17 -3.22 -11.44
C SER A 12 8.75 -1.76 -11.27
N VAL A 13 8.02 -1.25 -12.25
CA VAL A 13 7.46 0.11 -12.20
C VAL A 13 6.12 0.09 -11.49
N LEU A 14 6.04 0.73 -10.32
CA LEU A 14 4.78 0.85 -9.58
C LEU A 14 3.84 1.89 -10.18
N TRP A 15 4.40 3.02 -10.61
CA TRP A 15 3.62 4.16 -11.04
C TRP A 15 4.44 5.12 -11.90
N ILE A 16 3.79 5.81 -12.84
CA ILE A 16 4.42 6.77 -13.75
C ILE A 16 3.55 8.03 -13.83
N ALA A 17 4.14 9.19 -13.62
CA ALA A 17 3.56 10.49 -13.96
C ALA A 17 4.20 11.04 -15.23
N ARG A 18 3.38 11.48 -16.19
CA ARG A 18 3.86 12.02 -17.47
C ARG A 18 4.61 13.33 -17.30
N GLU A 19 4.13 14.19 -16.40
CA GLU A 19 4.71 15.50 -16.11
C GLU A 19 4.74 15.74 -14.60
N CYS A 20 5.93 16.09 -14.10
CA CYS A 20 6.14 16.66 -12.77
C CYS A 20 7.10 17.85 -12.86
N TYR A 21 7.02 18.72 -11.87
CA TYR A 21 7.87 19.89 -11.72
C TYR A 21 8.71 19.74 -10.45
N VAL A 22 9.97 20.14 -10.54
CA VAL A 22 10.89 20.16 -9.41
C VAL A 22 11.28 21.59 -9.09
N TYR A 23 11.30 21.91 -7.81
CA TYR A 23 11.55 23.24 -7.26
C TYR A 23 12.71 23.21 -6.28
N ARG A 24 13.44 24.32 -6.21
CA ARG A 24 14.48 24.50 -5.21
C ARG A 24 13.85 24.90 -3.88
N LEU A 25 14.15 24.17 -2.81
CA LEU A 25 13.75 24.58 -1.47
C LEU A 25 14.64 25.71 -0.96
N PRO A 26 14.07 26.63 -0.16
CA PRO A 26 14.85 27.54 0.66
C PRO A 26 15.81 26.76 1.60
N PRO A 27 17.01 27.30 1.88
CA PRO A 27 17.94 26.68 2.81
C PRO A 27 17.29 26.47 4.19
N ARG A 28 17.67 25.40 4.89
CA ARG A 28 17.14 25.07 6.24
C ARG A 28 17.26 26.22 7.24
N SER A 29 18.24 27.11 7.08
CA SER A 29 18.44 28.30 7.92
C SER A 29 17.37 29.39 7.74
N VAL A 30 16.66 29.40 6.62
CA VAL A 30 15.57 30.34 6.31
C VAL A 30 14.20 29.78 6.72
N ARG A 31 14.14 28.58 7.31
CA ARG A 31 12.90 27.93 7.70
C ARG A 31 12.24 28.70 8.87
N THR A 32 11.30 29.59 8.56
CA THR A 32 10.63 30.45 9.54
C THR A 32 9.64 29.68 10.43
N SER A 33 9.22 28.47 10.03
CA SER A 33 8.20 27.72 10.77
C SER A 33 8.69 26.34 11.21
N SER A 34 8.67 26.06 12.51
CA SER A 34 8.74 24.70 13.06
C SER A 34 7.55 23.82 12.65
N ALA A 35 6.60 24.35 11.88
CA ALA A 35 5.32 23.71 11.56
C ALA A 35 5.37 22.72 10.38
N GLY A 36 6.38 22.77 9.48
CA GLY A 36 6.47 21.90 8.29
C GLY A 36 6.76 22.69 7.02
N TYR A 37 6.71 22.04 5.84
CA TYR A 37 6.96 22.71 4.55
C TYR A 37 5.69 23.34 3.98
N LYS A 38 5.85 24.53 3.38
CA LYS A 38 4.80 25.24 2.63
C LYS A 38 5.30 25.59 1.24
N ALA A 39 4.49 25.35 0.22
CA ALA A 39 4.88 25.58 -1.17
C ALA A 39 4.96 27.09 -1.46
N ALA A 40 4.15 27.91 -0.79
CA ALA A 40 4.22 29.36 -0.88
C ALA A 40 5.60 29.95 -0.49
N GLU A 41 6.40 29.22 0.29
CA GLU A 41 7.74 29.67 0.71
C GLU A 41 8.83 29.33 -0.32
N TRP A 42 8.53 28.54 -1.37
CA TRP A 42 9.53 28.12 -2.36
C TRP A 42 9.83 29.21 -3.40
N GLY A 43 9.10 30.32 -3.35
CA GLY A 43 9.22 31.44 -4.28
C GLY A 43 8.19 31.34 -5.41
N ASP A 44 8.62 31.69 -6.62
CA ASP A 44 7.76 31.66 -7.79
C ASP A 44 7.52 30.22 -8.26
N MET A 45 6.26 29.78 -8.26
CA MET A 45 5.85 28.43 -8.69
C MET A 45 6.01 28.24 -10.21
N GLU A 46 6.24 29.31 -10.97
CA GLU A 46 6.57 29.23 -12.40
C GLU A 46 8.07 28.99 -12.64
N ALA A 47 8.93 29.29 -11.65
CA ALA A 47 10.38 29.10 -11.73
C ALA A 47 10.79 27.67 -11.30
N PHE A 48 10.26 26.65 -11.98
CA PHE A 48 10.68 25.27 -11.74
C PHE A 48 12.13 25.06 -12.19
N LEU A 49 12.90 24.30 -11.39
CA LEU A 49 14.28 23.91 -11.69
C LEU A 49 14.33 22.87 -12.82
N TRP A 50 13.36 21.95 -12.83
CA TRP A 50 13.29 20.88 -13.81
C TRP A 50 11.84 20.46 -14.03
N LYS A 51 11.57 19.98 -15.24
CA LYS A 51 10.30 19.41 -15.66
C LYS A 51 10.56 18.10 -16.38
N GLY A 52 9.82 17.06 -16.06
CA GLY A 52 9.93 15.81 -16.79
C GLY A 52 9.01 14.72 -16.26
N ARG A 53 9.39 13.47 -16.54
CA ARG A 53 8.62 12.28 -16.18
C ARG A 53 9.10 11.74 -14.83
N LEU A 54 8.16 11.38 -13.97
CA LEU A 54 8.45 10.69 -12.70
C LEU A 54 8.09 9.21 -12.82
N ARG A 55 8.94 8.34 -12.27
CA ARG A 55 8.68 6.91 -12.13
C ARG A 55 8.92 6.50 -10.69
N ILE A 56 8.07 5.62 -10.17
CA ILE A 56 8.28 4.92 -8.89
C ILE A 56 8.70 3.50 -9.23
N LEU A 57 9.91 3.12 -8.83
CA LEU A 57 10.50 1.81 -9.09
C LEU A 57 10.64 1.03 -7.77
N GLU A 58 10.34 -0.27 -7.78
CA GLU A 58 10.57 -1.17 -6.63
C GLU A 58 12.00 -1.69 -6.62
N ARG A 59 12.53 -1.96 -7.80
CA ARG A 59 13.87 -2.46 -8.08
C ARG A 59 14.33 -1.74 -9.34
N GLU A 60 15.49 -1.12 -9.26
CA GLU A 60 16.11 -0.37 -10.35
C GLU A 60 17.15 -1.25 -11.03
N ASP A 61 17.13 -1.31 -12.36
CA ASP A 61 18.21 -1.86 -13.18
C ASP A 61 19.30 -0.80 -13.38
N ALA A 62 20.55 -1.22 -13.58
CA ALA A 62 21.71 -0.32 -13.69
C ALA A 62 21.68 0.62 -14.92
N ASP A 63 20.79 0.43 -15.89
CA ASP A 63 20.80 1.14 -17.19
C ASP A 63 19.62 2.11 -17.42
N THR A 64 19.17 2.82 -16.38
CA THR A 64 18.02 3.74 -16.45
C THR A 64 18.33 5.15 -17.00
N GLY A 65 18.79 5.27 -18.24
CA GLY A 65 18.80 6.55 -19.00
C GLY A 65 19.37 7.79 -18.26
N GLU A 66 18.93 9.00 -18.63
CA GLU A 66 19.39 10.25 -17.99
C GLU A 66 18.55 10.54 -16.73
N LEU A 67 18.98 10.03 -15.57
CA LEU A 67 18.34 10.25 -14.28
C LEU A 67 18.66 11.65 -13.73
N PHE A 68 17.63 12.46 -13.47
CA PHE A 68 17.82 13.78 -12.84
C PHE A 68 18.10 13.68 -11.33
N ALA A 69 17.36 12.81 -10.62
CA ALA A 69 17.53 12.60 -9.18
C ALA A 69 17.01 11.24 -8.73
N ASN A 70 17.73 10.60 -7.80
CA ASN A 70 17.27 9.38 -7.11
C ASN A 70 16.72 9.75 -5.72
N CYS A 71 15.57 9.18 -5.35
CA CYS A 71 14.93 9.37 -4.05
C CYS A 71 14.67 8.00 -3.41
N PRO A 72 15.65 7.41 -2.69
CA PRO A 72 15.47 6.12 -2.04
C PRO A 72 14.36 6.22 -0.98
N TYR A 73 13.32 5.40 -1.15
CA TYR A 73 12.14 5.41 -0.29
C TYR A 73 12.27 4.35 0.81
N THR A 74 12.41 4.78 2.06
CA THR A 74 12.47 3.88 3.22
C THR A 74 11.12 3.76 3.90
N LEU A 75 10.89 2.64 4.60
CA LEU A 75 9.67 2.39 5.37
C LEU A 75 9.42 3.43 6.48
N ASP A 76 10.44 4.22 6.83
CA ASP A 76 10.36 5.29 7.81
C ASP A 76 9.42 6.43 7.37
N GLY A 77 9.06 6.49 6.08
CA GLY A 77 8.15 7.49 5.52
C GLY A 77 8.72 8.92 5.54
N LYS A 78 10.03 9.07 5.77
CA LYS A 78 10.71 10.39 5.84
C LYS A 78 11.31 10.82 4.50
N SER A 79 11.24 9.98 3.46
CA SER A 79 11.77 10.29 2.14
C SER A 79 10.87 11.26 1.37
N VAL A 80 9.55 11.20 1.59
CA VAL A 80 8.57 12.06 0.94
C VAL A 80 7.67 12.69 2.00
N GLU A 81 7.64 14.01 2.08
CA GLU A 81 6.83 14.77 3.03
C GLU A 81 5.79 15.61 2.27
N PRO A 82 4.49 15.50 2.57
CA PRO A 82 3.48 16.35 1.96
C PRO A 82 3.60 17.78 2.49
N VAL A 83 3.29 18.74 1.61
CA VAL A 83 3.27 20.16 1.96
C VAL A 83 1.93 20.52 2.62
N LEU A 84 1.94 21.45 3.58
CA LEU A 84 0.76 21.76 4.41
C LEU A 84 -0.31 22.60 3.71
N ASP A 85 0.09 23.50 2.83
CA ASP A 85 -0.80 24.46 2.14
C ASP A 85 -1.35 23.93 0.81
N SER A 86 -0.81 22.82 0.31
CA SER A 86 -1.21 22.24 -0.97
C SER A 86 -1.00 20.73 -1.01
N SER A 87 -2.02 20.02 -1.50
CA SER A 87 -1.95 18.57 -1.74
C SER A 87 -1.34 18.22 -3.09
N ARG A 88 -0.86 19.21 -3.86
CA ARG A 88 -0.19 19.00 -5.16
C ARG A 88 1.33 18.99 -5.05
N TYR A 89 1.86 19.46 -3.92
CA TYR A 89 3.29 19.61 -3.71
C TYR A 89 3.78 18.70 -2.58
N TYR A 90 5.01 18.23 -2.76
CA TYR A 90 5.72 17.34 -1.84
C TYR A 90 7.15 17.79 -1.72
N VAL A 91 7.78 17.48 -0.59
CA VAL A 91 9.22 17.58 -0.43
C VAL A 91 9.80 16.18 -0.50
N VAL A 92 10.77 15.99 -1.37
CA VAL A 92 11.48 14.73 -1.52
C VAL A 92 12.92 14.85 -1.10
N ARG A 93 13.39 13.82 -0.40
CA ARG A 93 14.79 13.65 -0.05
C ARG A 93 15.48 12.87 -1.16
N VAL A 94 16.28 13.57 -1.94
CA VAL A 94 17.12 12.92 -2.95
C VAL A 94 18.47 12.54 -2.34
N GLU A 95 19.06 11.48 -2.85
CA GLU A 95 20.38 11.00 -2.48
C GLU A 95 21.20 10.81 -3.74
N ASP A 96 22.39 11.40 -3.76
CA ASP A 96 23.33 11.17 -4.85
C ASP A 96 24.03 9.82 -4.63
N ALA A 97 23.87 8.90 -5.58
CA ALA A 97 24.45 7.55 -5.52
C ALA A 97 25.99 7.58 -5.46
N SER A 98 26.63 8.62 -6.01
CA SER A 98 28.10 8.71 -6.06
C SER A 98 28.70 9.26 -4.77
N THR A 99 28.05 10.26 -4.16
CA THR A 99 28.58 10.99 -3.00
C THR A 99 27.88 10.66 -1.69
N GLY A 100 26.73 9.99 -1.74
CA GLY A 100 25.85 9.74 -0.58
C GLY A 100 25.24 11.02 0.00
N GLN A 101 25.42 12.17 -0.66
CA GLN A 101 24.89 13.43 -0.17
C GLN A 101 23.38 13.47 -0.30
N ARG A 102 22.73 14.00 0.76
CA ARG A 102 21.28 14.10 0.85
C ARG A 102 20.85 15.54 0.64
N ALA A 103 19.97 15.76 -0.32
CA ALA A 103 19.35 17.05 -0.57
C ALA A 103 17.83 16.95 -0.47
N PHE A 104 17.17 18.08 -0.25
CA PHE A 104 15.71 18.16 -0.21
C PHE A 104 15.25 19.04 -1.37
N LEU A 105 14.38 18.50 -2.21
CA LEU A 105 13.80 19.20 -3.35
C LEU A 105 12.29 19.24 -3.23
N GLY A 106 11.70 20.29 -3.81
CA GLY A 106 10.28 20.46 -3.90
C GLY A 106 9.84 19.76 -5.17
N MET A 107 8.73 19.05 -5.12
CA MET A 107 8.12 18.41 -6.27
C MET A 107 6.66 18.81 -6.31
N GLY A 108 6.14 19.03 -7.52
CA GLY A 108 4.74 19.32 -7.75
C GLY A 108 4.20 18.62 -8.98
N PHE A 109 2.89 18.35 -8.95
CA PHE A 109 2.14 17.85 -10.10
C PHE A 109 1.29 18.97 -10.72
N PRO A 110 1.11 18.99 -12.05
CA PRO A 110 0.18 19.90 -12.73
C PRO A 110 -1.27 19.69 -12.31
N GLU A 111 -1.68 18.44 -12.08
CA GLU A 111 -3.02 18.09 -11.64
C GLU A 111 -3.05 17.54 -10.21
N ARG A 112 -4.18 17.76 -9.52
CA ARG A 112 -4.42 17.21 -8.18
C ARG A 112 -4.76 15.72 -8.19
N SER A 113 -5.28 15.20 -9.31
CA SER A 113 -5.51 13.75 -9.49
C SER A 113 -4.20 12.99 -9.41
N ASP A 114 -3.18 13.45 -10.13
CA ASP A 114 -1.90 12.78 -10.23
C ASP A 114 -1.17 12.78 -8.89
N SER A 115 -1.27 13.89 -8.13
CA SER A 115 -0.73 13.96 -6.78
C SER A 115 -1.43 13.01 -5.80
N PHE A 116 -2.75 12.83 -5.96
CA PHE A 116 -3.50 11.87 -5.17
C PHE A 116 -3.09 10.44 -5.48
N ASP A 117 -3.02 10.06 -6.76
CA ASP A 117 -2.62 8.73 -7.21
C ASP A 117 -1.17 8.41 -6.78
N PHE A 118 -0.26 9.39 -6.86
CA PHE A 118 1.11 9.29 -6.34
C PHE A 118 1.13 8.92 -4.84
N ASN A 119 0.36 9.63 -4.02
CA ASN A 119 0.30 9.36 -2.58
C ASN A 119 -0.31 7.98 -2.28
N VAL A 120 -1.33 7.58 -3.02
CA VAL A 120 -1.94 6.25 -2.89
C VAL A 120 -0.93 5.16 -3.26
N ALA A 121 -0.17 5.33 -4.36
CA ALA A 121 0.86 4.38 -4.77
C ALA A 121 1.93 4.17 -3.68
N LEU A 122 2.42 5.27 -3.06
CA LEU A 122 3.38 5.19 -1.95
C LEU A 122 2.80 4.47 -0.72
N GLN A 123 1.55 4.76 -0.36
CA GLN A 123 0.89 4.12 0.77
C GLN A 123 0.64 2.64 0.53
N ASP A 124 0.22 2.28 -0.69
CA ASP A 124 -0.01 0.90 -1.07
C ASP A 124 1.28 0.08 -1.04
N TRP A 125 2.38 0.62 -1.60
CA TRP A 125 3.70 0.01 -1.47
C TRP A 125 4.10 -0.17 -0.01
N THR A 126 3.95 0.87 0.82
CA THR A 126 4.31 0.80 2.25
C THR A 126 3.51 -0.29 2.98
N LYS A 127 2.23 -0.46 2.65
CA LYS A 127 1.38 -1.53 3.21
C LYS A 127 1.83 -2.91 2.75
N ARG A 128 2.13 -3.08 1.46
CA ARG A 128 2.61 -4.34 0.88
C ARG A 128 3.94 -4.77 1.50
N GLN A 129 4.88 -3.84 1.65
CA GLN A 129 6.18 -4.11 2.27
C GLN A 129 6.05 -4.51 3.75
N LYS A 130 5.22 -3.79 4.53
CA LYS A 130 4.92 -4.17 5.93
C LYS A 130 4.28 -5.55 6.05
N ASN A 131 3.37 -5.90 5.15
CA ASN A 131 2.72 -7.21 5.16
C ASN A 131 3.69 -8.34 4.74
N THR A 132 4.65 -8.04 3.87
CA THR A 132 5.70 -8.99 3.46
C THR A 132 6.65 -9.28 4.62
N GLN A 133 7.18 -8.24 5.29
CA GLN A 133 7.99 -8.41 6.50
C GLN A 133 7.27 -9.21 7.59
N LYS A 134 5.99 -8.91 7.83
CA LYS A 134 5.17 -9.65 8.79
C LYS A 134 4.97 -11.12 8.39
N ARG A 135 4.90 -11.44 7.10
CA ARG A 135 4.77 -12.82 6.62
C ARG A 135 6.08 -13.59 6.78
N GLU A 136 7.22 -12.94 6.51
CA GLU A 136 8.55 -13.52 6.69
C GLU A 136 8.84 -13.80 8.18
N GLU A 137 8.46 -12.88 9.08
CA GLU A 137 8.54 -13.10 10.53
C GLU A 137 7.65 -14.26 11.03
N VAL A 138 6.56 -14.56 10.32
CA VAL A 138 5.64 -15.66 10.66
C VAL A 138 6.06 -16.98 10.01
N ASP A 139 6.95 -16.95 9.01
CA ASP A 139 7.58 -18.14 8.42
C ASP A 139 8.85 -18.57 9.20
N GLU A 140 9.54 -17.63 9.84
CA GLU A 140 10.64 -17.90 10.81
C GLU A 140 10.16 -18.09 12.27
N GLY A 141 8.87 -17.97 12.55
CA GLY A 141 8.25 -18.27 13.84
C GLY A 141 7.39 -19.54 13.77
N PRO A 142 7.40 -20.45 14.76
CA PRO A 142 6.55 -21.63 14.71
C PRO A 142 5.08 -21.18 14.63
N SER A 143 4.41 -21.57 13.56
CA SER A 143 3.01 -21.22 13.31
C SER A 143 2.17 -21.47 14.58
N PRO A 144 1.45 -20.48 15.12
CA PRO A 144 0.72 -20.61 16.39
C PRO A 144 -0.50 -21.55 16.30
N HIS A 145 -0.75 -22.14 15.12
CA HIS A 145 -1.79 -23.14 14.90
C HIS A 145 -1.27 -24.59 14.83
N ILE A 146 0.04 -24.81 15.02
CA ILE A 146 0.59 -26.15 15.19
C ILE A 146 1.04 -26.24 16.64
N PRO A 147 0.35 -27.01 17.52
CA PRO A 147 0.90 -27.27 18.83
C PRO A 147 2.28 -27.91 18.65
N SER A 148 3.31 -27.31 19.25
CA SER A 148 4.69 -27.83 19.29
C SER A 148 4.74 -29.21 19.91
N GLY A 149 4.42 -30.22 19.10
CA GLY A 149 4.73 -31.62 19.33
C GLY A 149 5.95 -31.99 18.49
N PRO A 150 6.73 -33.01 18.92
CA PRO A 150 7.90 -33.45 18.17
C PRO A 150 7.50 -33.75 16.72
N LYS A 151 8.30 -33.22 15.78
CA LYS A 151 8.16 -33.41 14.33
C LYS A 151 8.03 -34.90 14.03
N ARG A 152 6.79 -35.38 13.91
CA ARG A 152 6.50 -36.76 13.51
C ARG A 152 6.76 -36.83 12.02
N ASP A 153 7.76 -37.61 11.67
CA ASP A 153 8.09 -37.93 10.29
C ASP A 153 6.94 -38.77 9.72
N PHE A 154 6.12 -38.17 8.85
CA PHE A 154 5.00 -38.84 8.19
C PHE A 154 5.40 -39.34 6.79
N SER A 155 6.70 -39.49 6.53
CA SER A 155 7.18 -40.19 5.34
C SER A 155 6.76 -41.65 5.40
N LEU A 156 5.82 -42.03 4.54
CA LEU A 156 5.44 -43.42 4.33
C LEU A 156 6.64 -44.20 3.80
N LYS A 157 6.88 -45.39 4.36
CA LYS A 157 7.85 -46.32 3.79
C LYS A 157 7.29 -46.88 2.47
N GLU A 158 8.17 -47.09 1.48
CA GLU A 158 7.79 -47.60 0.16
C GLU A 158 6.91 -48.86 0.30
N GLY A 159 5.66 -48.75 -0.13
CA GLY A 159 4.65 -49.82 -0.05
C GLY A 159 3.47 -49.58 0.89
N GLN A 160 3.47 -48.53 1.71
CA GLN A 160 2.33 -48.22 2.59
C GLN A 160 1.35 -47.23 1.91
N THR A 161 0.11 -47.68 1.65
CA THR A 161 -0.94 -46.83 1.05
C THR A 161 -1.74 -46.10 2.13
N ILE A 162 -1.83 -44.77 2.06
CA ILE A 162 -2.75 -43.98 2.90
C ILE A 162 -4.15 -44.09 2.30
N SER A 163 -5.08 -44.69 3.05
CA SER A 163 -6.50 -44.68 2.71
C SER A 163 -7.12 -43.38 3.22
N ILE A 164 -7.45 -42.47 2.30
CA ILE A 164 -8.15 -41.23 2.62
C ILE A 164 -9.64 -41.49 2.42
N SER A 165 -10.40 -41.56 3.51
CA SER A 165 -11.86 -41.61 3.44
C SER A 165 -12.40 -40.21 3.13
N PHE A 166 -12.72 -39.98 1.85
CA PHE A 166 -13.49 -38.82 1.45
C PHE A 166 -14.93 -39.00 1.94
N GLY A 167 -15.23 -38.48 3.13
CA GLY A 167 -16.57 -38.42 3.69
C GLY A 167 -17.43 -37.37 2.98
N GLY A 168 -17.84 -37.66 1.75
CA GLY A 168 -18.86 -36.92 1.02
C GLY A 168 -20.14 -37.75 0.89
N GLY A 169 -21.17 -37.44 1.70
CA GLY A 169 -22.51 -37.98 1.47
C GLY A 169 -23.40 -38.11 2.71
N THR A 170 -24.39 -37.22 2.78
CA THR A 170 -25.73 -37.46 3.36
C THR A 170 -25.86 -37.68 4.89
N SER A 171 -26.04 -36.58 5.63
CA SER A 171 -26.85 -36.62 6.85
C SER A 171 -28.31 -36.35 6.48
N ASN A 172 -29.06 -37.43 6.50
CA ASN A 172 -30.50 -37.52 6.36
C ASN A 172 -31.20 -36.64 7.41
N ARG A 173 -31.84 -35.55 6.96
CA ARG A 173 -32.81 -34.80 7.77
C ARG A 173 -34.15 -35.54 7.72
N SER A 174 -34.41 -36.37 8.72
CA SER A 174 -35.76 -36.85 9.07
C SER A 174 -36.14 -36.21 10.42
N SER A 175 -36.94 -35.16 10.41
CA SER A 175 -38.42 -35.17 10.46
C SER A 175 -38.96 -35.17 11.89
N SER A 176 -39.45 -34.02 12.34
CA SER A 176 -40.60 -33.95 13.23
C SER A 176 -41.55 -32.82 12.80
N SER A 177 -42.79 -33.24 12.56
CA SER A 177 -44.04 -32.48 12.64
C SER A 177 -44.24 -31.24 11.75
N SER A 178 -44.60 -31.54 10.51
CA SER A 178 -45.86 -31.14 9.84
C SER A 178 -46.87 -30.20 10.56
N LEU A 179 -47.28 -29.19 9.78
CA LEU A 179 -48.65 -28.64 9.59
C LEU A 179 -49.14 -27.50 10.49
N LYS A 180 -49.22 -26.31 9.89
CA LYS A 180 -50.45 -25.50 9.56
C LYS A 180 -49.97 -24.07 9.23
N LYS A 181 -50.57 -23.23 8.39
CA LYS A 181 -51.50 -23.24 7.25
C LYS A 181 -51.65 -21.74 6.90
N SER A 182 -51.82 -21.41 5.60
CA SER A 182 -52.42 -20.15 5.05
C SER A 182 -51.70 -18.83 5.33
N SER A 183 -51.64 -17.84 4.45
CA SER A 183 -52.28 -17.61 3.13
C SER A 183 -51.82 -16.25 2.61
N GLY A 184 -51.61 -16.16 1.29
CA GLY A 184 -51.75 -14.94 0.48
C GLY A 184 -50.70 -13.85 0.71
N SER A 185 -50.32 -13.02 -0.24
CA SER A 185 -50.62 -12.86 -1.67
C SER A 185 -50.04 -11.47 -1.99
N THR A 186 -49.43 -11.31 -3.18
CA THR A 186 -49.21 -10.05 -3.92
C THR A 186 -48.38 -8.95 -3.24
N ALA A 187 -47.63 -8.07 -3.89
CA ALA A 187 -47.03 -7.84 -5.21
C ALA A 187 -46.46 -6.40 -5.07
N SER A 188 -45.59 -5.97 -6.00
CA SER A 188 -45.10 -4.60 -6.22
C SER A 188 -44.13 -4.04 -5.14
N ASP A 189 -42.86 -3.81 -5.48
CA ASP A 189 -42.32 -2.64 -6.19
C ASP A 189 -42.04 -1.45 -5.25
N SER A 190 -40.94 -0.72 -5.51
CA SER A 190 -40.51 0.55 -4.90
C SER A 190 -39.36 0.52 -3.85
N LEU A 191 -38.17 0.85 -4.33
CA LEU A 191 -37.37 2.04 -3.94
C LEU A 191 -37.55 2.61 -2.51
N VAL A 192 -36.62 2.38 -1.57
CA VAL A 192 -36.06 3.39 -0.61
C VAL A 192 -35.00 2.75 0.34
N PRO A 193 -33.92 3.47 0.72
CA PRO A 193 -32.90 3.01 1.67
C PRO A 193 -33.36 3.10 3.15
N PRO A 194 -32.74 2.34 4.08
CA PRO A 194 -33.17 2.29 5.47
C PRO A 194 -32.80 3.57 6.24
N LEU A 195 -33.82 4.21 6.84
CA LEU A 195 -33.70 5.35 7.75
C LEU A 195 -33.16 4.91 9.12
N LEU A 196 -32.08 5.56 9.59
CA LEU A 196 -31.58 5.45 10.97
C LEU A 196 -32.41 6.35 11.92
N PRO A 197 -32.65 5.94 13.19
CA PRO A 197 -33.48 6.68 14.11
C PRO A 197 -32.80 7.96 14.66
N PRO A 198 -33.56 9.03 14.95
CA PRO A 198 -33.00 10.29 15.45
C PRO A 198 -32.61 10.22 16.95
N PRO A 199 -31.60 10.99 17.37
CA PRO A 199 -31.08 11.00 18.74
C PRO A 199 -31.97 11.78 19.73
N PRO A 200 -31.89 11.45 21.04
CA PRO A 200 -32.74 12.03 22.08
C PRO A 200 -32.36 13.49 22.44
N PRO A 201 -33.34 14.30 22.89
CA PRO A 201 -33.12 15.71 23.25
C PRO A 201 -32.44 15.89 24.64
N PRO A 202 -31.72 17.01 24.86
CA PRO A 202 -30.97 17.27 26.10
C PRO A 202 -31.86 17.70 27.28
N PRO A 203 -31.40 17.49 28.53
CA PRO A 203 -32.16 17.79 29.74
C PRO A 203 -32.31 19.30 29.98
N ARG A 204 -33.50 19.70 30.43
CA ARG A 204 -33.83 21.09 30.79
C ARG A 204 -33.30 21.41 32.20
N LYS A 205 -32.73 22.61 32.36
CA LYS A 205 -32.43 23.24 33.66
C LYS A 205 -33.69 23.72 34.35
#